data_AF-A0A7C5HTK8-F1
#
_entry.id   AF-A0A7C5HTK8-F1
#
_cell.length_a   1.000
_cell.length_b   1.000
_cell.length_c   1.000
_cell.angle_alpha   90.00
_cell.angle_beta   90.00
_cell.angle_gamma   90.00
#
_symmetry.space_group_name_H-M   'P 1'
#
loop_
_entity.id
_entity.type
_entity.pdbx_description
1 polymer ?
#
loop_
_entity_poly.entity_id
_entity_poly.type
_entity_poly.pdbx_seq_one_letter_code
_entity_poly.pdbx_strand_id
1 'polypeptide(L)'
;MRAILVIADGLGGRPTDMGGATCLERARTPNLDELARKGALGLMDPIAPGVRPGSDTSHLSIFGYDPYRVYTGRGAFEALGIGMDVRGGDVCFRANFATVEDRNGELIVVDRRAGRLTEGKELEGAINEIDLSDLGVEFSFRASTEHRGALVLRGEGLSPAVSDTDPHQVGVPVAEAQPKENTEAARRTAKVLNAFSRRAYDVLRDHPVNLRRASE
;
A
#
# COMPACT_ATOMS: atom_id res chain seq x y z
N MET A 1 -33.87 9.87 11.37
CA MET A 1 -33.88 8.61 10.61
C MET A 1 -32.46 8.03 10.65
N ARG A 2 -32.28 6.71 10.65
CA ARG A 2 -30.96 6.07 10.57
C ARG A 2 -30.81 5.41 9.20
N ALA A 3 -29.60 5.37 8.66
CA ALA A 3 -29.29 4.73 7.37
C ALA A 3 -28.27 3.61 7.59
N ILE A 4 -28.37 2.56 6.77
CA ILE A 4 -27.42 1.45 6.71
C ILE A 4 -26.96 1.34 5.26
N LEU A 5 -25.65 1.37 5.05
CA LEU A 5 -25.01 1.13 3.76
C LEU A 5 -24.27 -0.21 3.81
N VAL A 6 -24.60 -1.13 2.91
CA VAL A 6 -23.96 -2.45 2.80
C VAL A 6 -23.22 -2.51 1.47
N ILE A 7 -21.91 -2.77 1.52
CA ILE A 7 -21.05 -2.91 0.35
C ILE A 7 -20.62 -4.37 0.26
N ALA A 8 -20.98 -5.05 -0.83
CA ALA A 8 -20.48 -6.38 -1.16
C ALA A 8 -19.30 -6.24 -2.14
N ASP A 9 -18.08 -6.44 -1.64
CA ASP A 9 -16.86 -6.26 -2.44
C ASP A 9 -16.83 -7.25 -3.61
N GLY A 10 -16.50 -6.76 -4.80
CA GLY A 10 -16.45 -7.56 -6.02
C GLY A 10 -17.79 -8.17 -6.46
N LEU A 11 -18.95 -7.63 -6.03
CA LEU A 11 -20.27 -8.19 -6.35
C LEU A 11 -20.57 -8.24 -7.85
N GLY A 12 -20.12 -7.23 -8.59
CA GLY A 12 -20.32 -7.14 -10.04
C GLY A 12 -19.61 -8.27 -10.77
N GLY A 13 -20.34 -8.96 -11.64
CA GLY A 13 -19.83 -10.09 -12.42
C GLY A 13 -20.16 -9.97 -13.91
N ARG A 14 -19.44 -10.73 -14.73
CA ARG A 14 -19.79 -10.94 -16.14
C ARG A 14 -20.58 -12.24 -16.30
N PRO A 15 -21.39 -12.38 -17.36
CA PRO A 15 -21.95 -13.66 -17.78
C PRO A 15 -20.91 -14.78 -17.78
N THR A 16 -21.28 -15.92 -17.21
CA THR A 16 -20.45 -17.12 -17.13
C THR A 16 -20.92 -18.19 -18.12
N ASP A 17 -20.20 -19.30 -18.22
CA ASP A 17 -20.60 -20.49 -18.98
C ASP A 17 -21.80 -21.23 -18.35
N MET A 18 -22.28 -20.80 -17.18
CA MET A 18 -23.47 -21.31 -16.49
C MET A 18 -24.78 -20.76 -17.09
N GLY A 19 -24.94 -20.93 -18.41
CA GLY A 19 -26.12 -20.47 -19.14
C GLY A 19 -26.20 -18.95 -19.33
N GLY A 20 -25.05 -18.25 -19.32
CA GLY A 20 -24.98 -16.80 -19.54
C GLY A 20 -25.34 -15.95 -18.32
N ALA A 21 -25.59 -16.56 -17.16
CA ALA A 21 -25.85 -15.85 -15.93
C ALA A 21 -24.55 -15.41 -15.24
N THR A 22 -24.62 -14.29 -14.51
CA THR A 22 -23.60 -13.85 -13.56
C THR A 22 -23.61 -14.69 -12.29
N CYS A 23 -22.55 -14.61 -11.48
CA CYS A 23 -22.49 -15.30 -10.19
C CYS A 23 -23.63 -14.89 -9.24
N LEU A 24 -24.01 -13.61 -9.22
CA LEU A 24 -25.09 -13.10 -8.37
C LEU A 24 -26.46 -13.66 -8.80
N GLU A 25 -26.74 -13.71 -10.11
CA GLU A 25 -27.99 -14.27 -10.64
C GLU A 25 -28.14 -15.78 -10.38
N ARG A 26 -27.02 -16.51 -10.32
CA ARG A 26 -27.03 -17.95 -9.98
C ARG A 26 -27.11 -18.21 -8.48
N ALA A 27 -26.71 -17.26 -7.66
CA ALA A 27 -26.73 -17.41 -6.21
C ALA A 27 -28.17 -17.37 -5.68
N ARG A 28 -28.48 -18.27 -4.74
CA ARG A 28 -29.78 -18.24 -4.03
C ARG A 28 -29.76 -17.11 -3.00
N THR A 29 -30.36 -15.96 -3.33
CA THR A 29 -30.29 -14.73 -2.52
C THR A 29 -31.67 -14.18 -2.10
N PRO A 30 -32.53 -14.98 -1.43
CA PRO A 30 -33.93 -14.63 -1.19
C PRO A 30 -34.13 -13.33 -0.39
N ASN A 31 -33.18 -12.96 0.47
CA ASN A 31 -33.24 -11.70 1.22
C ASN A 31 -32.91 -10.48 0.33
N LEU A 32 -31.95 -10.60 -0.59
CA LEU A 32 -31.65 -9.53 -1.55
C LEU A 32 -32.78 -9.38 -2.55
N ASP A 33 -33.36 -10.49 -3.01
CA ASP A 33 -34.54 -10.51 -3.89
C ASP A 33 -35.75 -9.80 -3.25
N GLU A 34 -35.98 -10.04 -1.97
CA GLU A 34 -37.06 -9.41 -1.22
C GLU A 34 -36.83 -7.90 -1.01
N LEU A 35 -35.58 -7.49 -0.73
CA LEU A 35 -35.21 -6.07 -0.65
C LEU A 35 -35.37 -5.37 -2.00
N ALA A 36 -34.96 -6.02 -3.09
CA ALA A 36 -35.13 -5.52 -4.45
C ALA A 36 -36.61 -5.31 -4.81
N ARG A 37 -37.50 -6.24 -4.42
CA ARG A 37 -38.94 -6.16 -4.69
C ARG A 37 -39.65 -5.05 -3.90
N LYS A 38 -39.17 -4.74 -2.69
CA LYS A 38 -39.75 -3.72 -1.80
C LYS A 38 -39.13 -2.32 -1.96
N GLY A 39 -37.96 -2.25 -2.61
CA GLY A 39 -37.15 -1.04 -2.70
C GLY A 39 -37.09 -0.46 -4.12
N ALA A 40 -36.00 0.24 -4.39
CA ALA A 40 -35.64 0.76 -5.70
C ALA A 40 -34.29 0.19 -6.13
N LEU A 41 -34.14 -0.07 -7.42
CA LEU A 41 -32.92 -0.58 -8.03
C LEU A 41 -32.30 0.48 -8.94
N GLY A 42 -30.99 0.40 -9.10
CA GLY A 42 -30.24 1.24 -10.01
C GLY A 42 -28.87 0.62 -10.31
N LEU A 43 -28.21 1.16 -11.32
CA LEU A 43 -26.81 0.89 -11.61
C LEU A 43 -25.97 2.04 -11.05
N MET A 44 -24.78 1.70 -10.55
CA MET A 44 -23.82 2.66 -10.04
C MET A 44 -22.48 2.39 -10.71
N ASP A 45 -21.95 3.41 -11.40
CA ASP A 45 -20.55 3.46 -11.78
C ASP A 45 -19.79 4.14 -10.62
N PRO A 46 -18.92 3.43 -9.86
CA PRO A 46 -18.25 4.04 -8.73
C PRO A 46 -17.39 5.24 -9.09
N ILE A 47 -16.87 5.32 -10.31
CA ILE A 47 -16.02 6.43 -10.76
C ILE A 47 -16.64 7.10 -11.98
N ALA A 48 -16.74 6.36 -13.09
CA ALA A 48 -17.38 6.80 -14.32
C ALA A 48 -17.63 5.58 -15.23
N PRO A 49 -18.55 5.70 -16.22
CA PRO A 49 -18.79 4.64 -17.19
C PRO A 49 -17.50 4.14 -17.87
N GLY A 50 -17.24 2.84 -17.78
CA GLY A 50 -16.07 2.20 -18.39
C GLY A 50 -14.74 2.39 -17.65
N VAL A 51 -14.71 3.11 -16.53
CA VAL A 51 -13.51 3.29 -15.71
C VAL A 51 -13.44 2.16 -14.68
N ARG A 52 -12.36 1.34 -14.75
CA ARG A 52 -12.10 0.30 -13.74
C ARG A 52 -11.66 0.96 -12.43
N PRO A 53 -12.42 0.79 -11.33
CA PRO A 53 -12.07 1.46 -10.10
C PRO A 53 -11.20 0.56 -9.21
N GLY A 54 -10.33 1.18 -8.41
CA GLY A 54 -9.67 0.51 -7.29
C GLY A 54 -10.59 0.47 -6.07
N SER A 55 -10.37 -0.45 -5.13
CA SER A 55 -11.17 -0.49 -3.90
C SER A 55 -11.07 0.83 -3.12
N ASP A 56 -9.89 1.45 -3.09
CA ASP A 56 -9.64 2.75 -2.46
C ASP A 56 -10.49 3.89 -3.04
N THR A 57 -10.37 4.12 -4.35
CA THR A 57 -11.10 5.16 -5.08
C THR A 57 -12.60 4.90 -5.11
N SER A 58 -13.03 3.64 -5.18
CA SER A 58 -14.46 3.26 -5.11
C SER A 58 -15.08 3.67 -3.79
N HIS A 59 -14.42 3.38 -2.67
CA HIS A 59 -14.95 3.70 -1.35
C HIS A 59 -15.02 5.21 -1.12
N LEU A 60 -14.03 5.97 -1.57
CA LEU A 60 -14.08 7.45 -1.52
C LEU A 60 -15.33 7.98 -2.23
N SER A 61 -15.60 7.49 -3.44
CA SER A 61 -16.78 7.90 -4.21
C SER A 61 -18.09 7.48 -3.56
N ILE A 62 -18.19 6.24 -3.06
CA ILE A 62 -19.37 5.75 -2.33
C ILE A 62 -19.66 6.60 -1.09
N PHE A 63 -18.62 7.10 -0.41
CA PHE A 63 -18.75 8.01 0.74
C PHE A 63 -18.99 9.48 0.34
N GLY A 64 -19.15 9.78 -0.95
CA GLY A 64 -19.51 11.10 -1.45
C GLY A 64 -18.33 12.04 -1.76
N TYR A 65 -17.09 11.53 -1.78
CA TYR A 65 -15.92 12.30 -2.16
C TYR A 65 -15.62 12.16 -3.65
N ASP A 66 -15.14 13.22 -4.28
CA ASP A 66 -14.59 13.14 -5.64
C ASP A 66 -13.16 12.56 -5.59
N PRO A 67 -12.95 11.31 -6.04
CA PRO A 67 -11.65 10.66 -5.95
C PRO A 67 -10.59 11.36 -6.82
N TYR A 68 -10.96 12.07 -7.89
CA TYR A 68 -9.99 12.83 -8.69
C TYR A 68 -9.44 14.05 -7.96
N ARG A 69 -10.11 14.49 -6.90
CA ARG A 69 -9.71 15.64 -6.09
C ARG A 69 -9.04 15.26 -4.77
N VAL A 70 -9.51 14.17 -4.14
CA VAL A 70 -9.07 13.83 -2.77
C VAL A 70 -8.13 12.64 -2.69
N TYR A 71 -8.04 11.82 -3.74
CA TYR A 71 -7.19 10.63 -3.68
C TYR A 71 -5.72 11.02 -3.81
N THR A 72 -4.96 10.77 -2.74
CA THR A 72 -3.52 11.07 -2.65
C THR A 72 -2.64 9.83 -2.78
N GLY A 73 -3.23 8.69 -3.19
CA GLY A 73 -2.55 7.42 -3.33
C GLY A 73 -2.91 6.41 -2.24
N ARG A 74 -2.43 5.18 -2.42
CA ARG A 74 -2.83 4.03 -1.60
C ARG A 74 -2.11 3.94 -0.25
N GLY A 75 -0.94 4.58 -0.11
CA GLY A 75 -0.09 4.44 1.08
C GLY A 75 -0.80 4.85 2.37
N ALA A 76 -1.60 5.92 2.34
CA ALA A 76 -2.34 6.39 3.52
C ALA A 76 -3.39 5.36 3.98
N PHE A 77 -4.09 4.70 3.05
CA PHE A 77 -5.06 3.65 3.37
C PHE A 77 -4.41 2.42 3.97
N GLU A 78 -3.24 2.01 3.47
CA GLU A 78 -2.50 0.87 4.03
C GLU A 78 -2.00 1.17 5.45
N ALA A 79 -1.47 2.38 5.70
CA ALA A 79 -1.03 2.81 7.03
C ALA A 79 -2.19 2.88 8.03
N LEU A 80 -3.30 3.53 7.65
CA LEU A 80 -4.52 3.57 8.48
C LEU A 80 -5.10 2.16 8.72
N GLY A 81 -5.08 1.31 7.69
CA GLY A 81 -5.62 -0.06 7.75
C GLY A 81 -4.89 -0.97 8.74
N ILE A 82 -3.61 -0.69 9.04
CA ILE A 82 -2.85 -1.39 10.07
C ILE A 82 -2.75 -0.60 11.38
N GLY A 83 -3.56 0.46 11.54
CA GLY A 83 -3.70 1.23 12.77
C GLY A 83 -2.54 2.19 13.06
N MET A 84 -1.88 2.72 12.03
CA MET A 84 -0.91 3.81 12.18
C MET A 84 -1.63 5.18 12.23
N ASP A 85 -1.01 6.13 12.92
CA ASP A 85 -1.46 7.53 12.94
C ASP A 85 -1.01 8.25 11.66
N VAL A 86 -1.97 8.75 10.88
CA VAL A 86 -1.71 9.50 9.63
C VAL A 86 -2.34 10.89 9.76
N ARG A 87 -1.53 11.93 9.53
CA ARG A 87 -1.91 13.33 9.64
C ARG A 87 -1.86 14.03 8.29
N GLY A 88 -2.51 15.18 8.20
CA GLY A 88 -2.40 16.05 7.02
C GLY A 88 -0.95 16.46 6.79
N GLY A 89 -0.45 16.25 5.56
CA GLY A 89 0.93 16.53 5.17
C GLY A 89 1.88 15.33 5.26
N ASP A 90 1.47 14.23 5.89
CA ASP A 90 2.26 13.01 5.90
C ASP A 90 2.35 12.39 4.50
N VAL A 91 3.49 11.78 4.17
CA VAL A 91 3.67 10.99 2.95
C VAL A 91 3.79 9.53 3.33
N CYS A 92 2.83 8.72 2.88
CA CYS A 92 2.71 7.32 3.27
C CYS A 92 3.08 6.40 2.11
N PHE A 93 3.79 5.32 2.42
CA PHE A 93 4.19 4.29 1.47
C PHE A 93 3.74 2.92 1.94
N ARG A 94 3.33 2.08 0.98
CA ARG A 94 3.31 0.64 1.20
C ARG A 94 4.75 0.14 1.08
N ALA A 95 5.19 -0.61 2.08
CA ALA A 95 6.53 -1.18 2.12
C ALA A 95 6.46 -2.71 2.05
N ASN A 96 7.54 -3.31 1.57
CA ASN A 96 7.75 -4.75 1.62
C ASN A 96 9.13 -5.03 2.22
N PHE A 97 9.21 -6.05 3.07
CA PHE A 97 10.46 -6.73 3.36
C PHE A 97 10.88 -7.54 2.13
N ALA A 98 12.12 -7.33 1.68
CA ALA A 98 12.72 -8.02 0.55
C ALA A 98 14.09 -8.55 0.94
N THR A 99 14.50 -9.63 0.29
CA THR A 99 15.87 -10.15 0.38
C THR A 99 16.69 -9.51 -0.73
N VAL A 100 17.83 -8.94 -0.35
CA VAL A 100 18.81 -8.37 -1.27
C VAL A 100 20.18 -8.97 -1.01
N GLU A 101 21.01 -9.02 -2.05
CA GLU A 101 22.43 -9.37 -1.96
C GLU A 101 23.27 -8.17 -2.36
N ASP A 102 24.31 -7.86 -1.59
CA ASP A 102 25.32 -6.90 -2.01
C ASP A 102 26.20 -7.55 -3.09
N ARG A 103 26.15 -6.99 -4.31
CA ARG A 103 27.04 -7.35 -5.41
C ARG A 103 27.79 -6.11 -5.85
N ASN A 104 29.04 -5.99 -5.42
CA ASN A 104 29.92 -4.86 -5.74
C ASN A 104 29.37 -3.48 -5.31
N GLY A 105 28.69 -3.41 -4.16
CA GLY A 105 28.10 -2.18 -3.64
C GLY A 105 26.70 -1.88 -4.16
N GLU A 106 26.13 -2.75 -5.00
CA GLU A 106 24.73 -2.68 -5.43
C GLU A 106 23.90 -3.73 -4.70
N LEU A 107 22.76 -3.31 -4.14
CA LEU A 107 21.81 -4.20 -3.50
C LEU A 107 20.90 -4.84 -4.56
N ILE A 108 21.23 -6.06 -4.97
CA ILE A 108 20.46 -6.81 -5.97
C ILE A 108 19.30 -7.52 -5.30
N VAL A 109 18.08 -7.25 -5.77
CA VAL A 109 16.87 -7.89 -5.23
C VAL A 109 16.83 -9.36 -5.64
N VAL A 110 16.90 -10.27 -4.68
CA VAL A 110 16.79 -11.73 -4.93
C VAL A 110 15.40 -12.27 -4.63
N ASP A 111 14.69 -11.68 -3.68
CA ASP A 111 13.27 -11.96 -3.45
C ASP A 111 12.55 -10.71 -2.94
N ARG A 112 11.56 -10.24 -3.70
CA ARG A 112 10.76 -9.05 -3.37
C ARG A 112 9.84 -9.23 -2.15
N ARG A 113 9.73 -10.46 -1.63
CA ARG A 113 8.85 -10.80 -0.50
C ARG A 113 9.59 -11.51 0.62
N ALA A 114 10.91 -11.68 0.52
CA ALA A 114 11.72 -12.38 1.53
C ALA A 114 11.10 -13.73 1.97
N GLY A 115 10.63 -14.55 1.02
CA GLY A 115 9.99 -15.83 1.31
C GLY A 115 8.63 -15.72 2.02
N ARG A 116 7.96 -14.56 1.93
CA ARG A 116 6.78 -14.21 2.74
C ARG A 116 7.06 -14.28 4.25
N LEU A 117 8.19 -13.67 4.63
CA LEU A 117 8.64 -13.49 6.02
C LEU A 117 7.48 -13.25 6.99
N THR A 118 7.42 -13.99 8.09
CA THR A 118 6.37 -13.87 9.12
C THR A 118 6.87 -13.12 10.36
N GLU A 119 8.19 -12.96 10.47
CA GLU A 119 8.92 -12.32 11.56
C GLU A 119 9.00 -10.79 11.42
N GLY A 120 8.18 -10.19 10.56
CA GLY A 120 8.22 -8.75 10.27
C GLY A 120 8.06 -7.87 11.52
N LYS A 121 7.28 -8.34 12.50
CA LYS A 121 7.13 -7.65 13.79
C LYS A 121 8.41 -7.63 14.64
N GLU A 122 9.26 -8.65 14.53
CA GLU A 122 10.55 -8.66 15.24
C GLU A 122 11.53 -7.66 14.60
N LEU A 123 11.43 -7.46 13.27
CA LEU A 123 12.25 -6.50 12.53
C LEU A 123 11.76 -5.04 12.66
N GLU A 124 10.47 -4.85 12.95
CA GLU A 124 9.84 -3.53 13.08
C GLU A 124 10.52 -2.64 14.11
N GLY A 125 10.92 -3.20 15.25
CA GLY A 125 11.59 -2.45 16.31
C GLY A 125 12.91 -1.83 15.84
N ALA A 126 13.76 -2.65 15.22
CA ALA A 126 15.04 -2.21 14.69
C ALA A 126 14.89 -1.14 13.60
N ILE A 127 13.89 -1.26 12.72
CA ILE A 127 13.61 -0.22 11.72
C ILE A 127 13.22 1.11 12.38
N ASN A 128 12.39 1.09 13.43
CA ASN A 128 11.97 2.31 14.10
C ASN A 128 13.08 2.96 14.98
N GLU A 129 14.23 2.31 15.15
CA GLU A 129 15.42 2.90 15.78
C GLU A 129 16.28 3.72 14.81
N ILE A 130 15.99 3.66 13.50
CA ILE A 130 16.67 4.51 12.52
C ILE A 130 16.40 5.99 12.86
N ASP A 131 17.45 6.81 12.79
CA ASP A 131 17.32 8.26 12.89
C ASP A 131 17.22 8.85 11.48
N LEU A 132 16.32 9.81 11.24
CA LEU A 132 16.22 10.64 10.03
C LEU A 132 16.23 12.15 10.36
N SER A 133 16.58 12.51 11.59
CA SER A 133 16.58 13.89 12.11
C SER A 133 17.56 14.80 11.37
N ASP A 134 18.67 14.26 10.84
CA ASP A 134 19.62 14.98 9.98
C ASP A 134 18.99 15.48 8.66
N LEU A 135 17.88 14.86 8.25
CA LEU A 135 17.06 15.29 7.12
C LEU A 135 15.85 16.11 7.55
N GLY A 136 15.62 16.32 8.85
CA GLY A 136 14.47 17.03 9.39
C GLY A 136 13.14 16.32 9.12
N VAL A 137 13.14 14.99 9.18
CA VAL A 137 11.96 14.15 8.95
C VAL A 137 11.84 13.12 10.06
N GLU A 138 10.64 12.99 10.61
CA GLU A 138 10.24 11.87 11.46
C GLU A 138 9.62 10.78 10.61
N PHE A 139 9.69 9.53 11.06
CA PHE A 139 8.93 8.47 10.43
C PHE A 139 8.36 7.50 11.46
N SER A 140 7.39 6.71 11.01
CA SER A 140 6.99 5.48 11.70
C SER A 140 6.86 4.37 10.67
N PHE A 141 7.30 3.18 11.05
CA PHE A 141 7.16 1.97 10.26
C PHE A 141 6.38 0.93 11.04
N ARG A 142 5.48 0.21 10.37
CA ARG A 142 4.78 -0.92 10.99
C ARG A 142 4.70 -2.10 10.04
N ALA A 143 5.08 -3.27 10.55
CA ALA A 143 4.94 -4.53 9.85
C ALA A 143 3.46 -4.97 9.84
N SER A 144 3.06 -5.59 8.73
CA SER A 144 1.73 -6.11 8.49
C SER A 144 1.80 -7.63 8.26
N THR A 145 0.83 -8.20 7.55
CA THR A 145 0.80 -9.62 7.23
C THR A 145 1.93 -10.00 6.27
N GLU A 146 2.61 -11.09 6.59
CA GLU A 146 3.78 -11.57 5.85
C GLU A 146 4.84 -10.46 5.66
N HIS A 147 5.40 -10.37 4.47
CA HIS A 147 6.40 -9.40 4.04
C HIS A 147 5.93 -7.94 3.98
N ARG A 148 4.66 -7.64 4.25
CA ARG A 148 4.11 -6.30 4.04
C ARG A 148 4.41 -5.38 5.23
N GLY A 149 4.45 -4.08 4.96
CA GLY A 149 4.45 -3.05 5.98
C GLY A 149 3.94 -1.72 5.42
N ALA A 150 3.87 -0.72 6.28
CA ALA A 150 3.64 0.66 5.86
C ALA A 150 4.65 1.59 6.53
N LEU A 151 5.05 2.61 5.78
CA LEU A 151 5.94 3.69 6.22
C LEU A 151 5.17 5.00 6.14
N VAL A 152 5.23 5.78 7.22
CA VAL A 152 4.70 7.15 7.25
C VAL A 152 5.87 8.08 7.48
N LEU A 153 6.12 8.99 6.53
CA LEU A 153 7.09 10.07 6.66
C LEU A 153 6.35 11.35 7.06
N ARG A 154 6.90 12.07 8.04
CA ARG A 154 6.35 13.31 8.57
C ARG A 154 7.41 14.39 8.64
N GLY A 155 7.14 15.53 8.02
CA GLY A 155 8.03 16.68 8.02
C GLY A 155 7.60 17.72 7.01
N GLU A 156 8.21 18.89 7.07
CA GLU A 156 7.90 19.98 6.15
C GLU A 156 8.49 19.75 4.76
N GLY A 157 7.76 20.20 3.74
CA GLY A 157 8.20 20.15 2.35
C GLY A 157 8.32 18.74 1.79
N LEU A 158 7.49 17.79 2.25
CA LEU A 158 7.39 16.46 1.65
C LEU A 158 6.34 16.43 0.53
N SER A 159 6.51 15.51 -0.42
CA SER A 159 5.61 15.31 -1.56
C SER A 159 5.48 13.82 -1.89
N PRO A 160 4.26 13.31 -2.17
CA PRO A 160 4.06 11.94 -2.62
C PRO A 160 4.51 11.70 -4.07
N ALA A 161 4.90 12.75 -4.81
CA ALA A 161 5.30 12.67 -6.20
C ALA A 161 6.73 12.11 -6.37
N VAL A 162 6.96 10.87 -5.93
CA VAL A 162 8.23 10.15 -6.04
C VAL A 162 8.02 8.76 -6.64
N SER A 163 9.06 8.20 -7.27
CA SER A 163 9.07 6.81 -7.75
C SER A 163 9.32 5.81 -6.64
N ASP A 164 8.97 4.55 -6.93
CA ASP A 164 9.14 3.44 -6.01
C ASP A 164 10.62 3.02 -5.94
N THR A 165 11.03 2.45 -4.80
CA THR A 165 12.34 1.81 -4.64
C THR A 165 12.30 0.31 -4.97
N ASP A 166 11.11 -0.29 -5.02
CA ASP A 166 10.91 -1.65 -5.52
C ASP A 166 11.00 -1.64 -7.05
N PRO A 167 12.01 -2.28 -7.66
CA PRO A 167 12.20 -2.29 -9.12
C PRO A 167 11.15 -3.15 -9.84
N HIS A 168 10.23 -3.77 -9.11
CA HIS A 168 9.21 -4.70 -9.58
C HIS A 168 9.73 -5.98 -10.23
N GLN A 169 11.05 -6.21 -10.20
CA GLN A 169 11.74 -7.33 -10.81
C GLN A 169 12.81 -7.90 -9.87
N VAL A 170 13.08 -9.20 -9.98
CA VAL A 170 14.17 -9.90 -9.28
C VAL A 170 15.41 -9.93 -10.18
N GLY A 171 16.60 -9.90 -9.58
CA GLY A 171 17.89 -9.94 -10.29
C GLY A 171 18.38 -8.57 -10.76
N VAL A 172 17.72 -7.49 -10.33
CA VAL A 172 18.10 -6.10 -10.63
C VAL A 172 18.36 -5.34 -9.32
N PRO A 173 19.12 -4.23 -9.37
CA PRO A 173 19.34 -3.39 -8.19
C PRO A 173 18.04 -2.83 -7.62
N VAL A 174 18.01 -2.61 -6.31
CA VAL A 174 17.01 -1.73 -5.66
C VAL A 174 17.02 -0.40 -6.40
N ALA A 175 15.84 0.08 -6.80
CA ALA A 175 15.73 1.32 -7.53
C ALA A 175 15.99 2.51 -6.61
N GLU A 176 16.69 3.51 -7.12
CA GLU A 176 16.78 4.81 -6.45
C GLU A 176 15.45 5.56 -6.65
N ALA A 177 14.86 6.03 -5.56
CA ALA A 177 13.69 6.89 -5.62
C ALA A 177 14.05 8.19 -6.36
N GLN A 178 13.24 8.54 -7.35
CA GLN A 178 13.38 9.74 -8.17
C GLN A 178 12.14 10.62 -8.02
N PRO A 179 12.29 11.95 -8.07
CA PRO A 179 11.15 12.85 -8.10
C PRO A 179 10.35 12.65 -9.41
N LYS A 180 9.03 12.47 -9.33
CA LYS A 180 8.14 12.43 -10.48
C LYS A 180 7.77 13.82 -11.00
N GLU A 181 8.00 14.84 -10.19
CA GLU A 181 7.75 16.24 -10.51
C GLU A 181 9.00 17.07 -10.23
N ASN A 182 9.20 18.13 -11.01
CA ASN A 182 10.33 19.03 -10.83
C ASN A 182 10.09 20.04 -9.70
N THR A 183 9.87 19.54 -8.48
CA THR A 183 9.66 20.36 -7.26
C THR A 183 10.70 20.02 -6.19
N GLU A 184 11.02 21.00 -5.35
CA GLU A 184 11.94 20.80 -4.23
C GLU A 184 11.40 19.75 -3.25
N ALA A 185 10.08 19.73 -3.03
CA ALA A 185 9.44 18.77 -2.14
C ALA A 185 9.56 17.31 -2.63
N ALA A 186 9.41 17.08 -3.94
CA ALA A 186 9.60 15.75 -4.52
C ALA A 186 11.07 15.30 -4.43
N ARG A 187 12.03 16.20 -4.72
CA ARG A 187 13.47 15.92 -4.58
C ARG A 187 13.86 15.60 -3.14
N ARG A 188 13.35 16.39 -2.18
CA ARG A 188 13.55 16.18 -0.75
C ARG A 188 13.01 14.82 -0.31
N THR A 189 11.79 14.47 -0.73
CA THR A 189 11.18 13.18 -0.36
C THR A 189 11.94 12.00 -0.96
N ALA A 190 12.38 12.09 -2.22
CA ALA A 190 13.20 11.07 -2.86
C ALA A 190 14.52 10.84 -2.09
N LYS A 191 15.21 11.92 -1.70
CA LYS A 191 16.42 11.86 -0.87
C LYS A 191 16.17 11.15 0.47
N VAL A 192 15.07 11.50 1.15
CA VAL A 192 14.68 10.88 2.43
C VAL A 192 14.39 9.39 2.26
N LEU A 193 13.64 9.02 1.22
CA LEU A 193 13.30 7.62 0.95
C LEU A 193 14.54 6.78 0.66
N ASN A 194 15.49 7.30 -0.13
CA ASN A 194 16.76 6.64 -0.40
C ASN A 194 17.62 6.48 0.85
N ALA A 195 17.66 7.50 1.73
CA ALA A 195 18.37 7.42 3.00
C ALA A 195 17.73 6.38 3.93
N PHE A 196 16.40 6.37 4.03
CA PHE A 196 15.65 5.38 4.81
C PHE A 196 15.92 3.96 4.31
N SER A 197 15.82 3.71 3.00
CA SER A 197 16.05 2.36 2.44
C SER A 197 17.47 1.85 2.72
N ARG A 198 18.49 2.72 2.63
CA ARG A 198 19.88 2.34 2.96
C ARG A 198 20.06 2.06 4.45
N ARG A 199 19.59 2.96 5.33
CA ARG A 199 19.68 2.78 6.78
C ARG A 199 18.90 1.55 7.25
N ALA A 200 17.76 1.26 6.63
CA ALA A 200 16.98 0.05 6.90
C ALA A 200 17.75 -1.21 6.50
N TYR A 201 18.43 -1.22 5.35
CA TYR A 201 19.32 -2.32 5.00
C TYR A 201 20.44 -2.51 6.04
N ASP A 202 21.12 -1.44 6.43
CA ASP A 202 22.24 -1.51 7.36
C ASP A 202 21.84 -2.09 8.73
N VAL A 203 20.70 -1.66 9.26
CA VAL A 203 20.17 -2.15 10.54
C VAL A 203 19.67 -3.59 10.43
N LEU A 204 19.05 -3.96 9.30
CA LEU A 204 18.46 -5.28 9.13
C LEU A 204 19.48 -6.36 8.77
N ARG A 205 20.55 -6.05 8.04
CA ARG A 205 21.50 -7.05 7.54
C ARG A 205 22.07 -7.93 8.65
N ASP A 206 22.45 -7.32 9.75
CA ASP A 206 23.10 -8.00 10.88
C ASP A 206 22.12 -8.28 12.03
N HIS A 207 20.82 -8.09 11.82
CA HIS A 207 19.80 -8.33 12.83
C HIS A 207 19.70 -9.84 13.16
N PRO A 208 19.57 -10.25 14.43
CA PRO A 208 19.57 -11.66 14.84
C PRO A 208 18.57 -12.55 14.09
N VAL A 209 17.40 -12.00 13.74
CA VAL A 209 16.39 -12.68 12.92
C VAL A 209 16.92 -13.04 11.53
N ASN A 210 17.59 -12.09 10.87
CA ASN A 210 18.12 -12.31 9.52
C ASN A 210 19.34 -13.22 9.54
N LEU A 211 20.19 -13.12 10.57
CA LEU A 211 21.31 -14.05 10.78
C LEU A 211 20.82 -15.50 10.97
N ARG A 212 19.77 -15.70 11.78
CA ARG A 212 19.13 -17.01 11.97
C ARG A 212 18.57 -17.56 10.64
N ARG A 213 17.82 -16.74 9.91
CA ARG A 213 17.23 -17.12 8.61
C ARG A 213 18.28 -17.45 7.54
N ALA A 214 19.44 -16.80 7.58
CA ALA A 214 20.53 -17.08 6.65
C ALA A 214 21.25 -18.41 6.95
N SER A 215 21.08 -18.95 8.16
CA SER A 215 21.69 -20.22 8.59
C SER A 215 20.81 -21.46 8.40
N GLU A 216 19.55 -21.27 7.99
CA GLU A 216 18.57 -22.31 7.67
C GLU A 216 18.64 -22.71 6.19
#